data_AF-A0A7V9BGU5-F1
#
_entry.id   AF-A0A7V9BGU5-F1
#
_cell.length_a   1.000
_cell.length_b   1.000
_cell.length_c   1.000
_cell.angle_alpha   90.00
_cell.angle_beta   90.00
_cell.angle_gamma   90.00
#
_symmetry.space_group_name_H-M   'P 1'
#
loop_
_entity.id
_entity.type
_entity.pdbx_description
1 polymer ?
#
loop_
_entity_poly.entity_id
_entity_poly.type
_entity_poly.pdbx_seq_one_letter_code
_entity_poly.pdbx_strand_id
1 'polypeptide(L)' 'MRPILGWSQYATPIQHLFMCGSGTHPGGGITGASGQNAAREIIKRLKTRRT' A
#
# COMPACT_ATOMS: atom_id res chain seq x y z
N MET A 1 -11.51 -1.81 6.39
CA MET A 1 -11.73 -1.89 4.93
C MET A 1 -12.13 -3.31 4.57
N ARG A 2 -13.20 -3.51 3.79
CA ARG A 2 -13.49 -4.84 3.23
C ARG A 2 -12.53 -5.07 2.04
N PRO A 3 -11.74 -6.15 2.01
CA PRO A 3 -10.82 -6.42 0.91
C PRO A 3 -11.64 -6.61 -0.38
N ILE A 4 -11.36 -5.77 -1.37
CA ILE A 4 -11.93 -5.86 -2.71
C ILE A 4 -10.94 -6.68 -3.54
N LEU A 5 -11.43 -7.57 -4.39
CA LEU A 5 -10.56 -8.38 -5.26
C LEU A 5 -9.64 -7.45 -6.08
N GLY A 6 -8.32 -7.64 -5.95
CA GLY A 6 -7.31 -6.77 -6.57
C GLY A 6 -6.73 -5.67 -5.67
N TRP A 7 -7.25 -5.49 -4.45
CA TRP A 7 -6.70 -4.57 -3.45
C TRP A 7 -5.92 -5.38 -2.42
N SER A 8 -4.60 -5.37 -2.53
CA SER A 8 -3.69 -6.14 -1.67
C SER A 8 -2.60 -5.23 -1.13
N GLN A 9 -2.30 -5.32 0.17
CA GLN A 9 -1.17 -4.64 0.80
C GLN A 9 -0.99 -3.20 0.27
N TYR A 10 -1.96 -2.32 0.49
CA TYR A 10 -1.90 -0.91 0.03
C TYR A 10 -1.97 -0.68 -1.49
N ALA A 11 -1.79 -1.69 -2.34
CA ALA A 11 -1.94 -1.55 -3.78
C ALA A 11 -3.41 -1.48 -4.21
N THR A 12 -3.67 -0.72 -5.28
CA THR A 12 -4.98 -0.60 -5.92
C THR A 12 -4.94 -1.24 -7.33
N PRO A 13 -6.09 -1.51 -7.96
CA PRO A 13 -6.14 -2.00 -9.34
C PRO A 13 -5.65 -0.95 -10.36
N ILE A 14 -5.57 0.33 -9.96
CA ILE A 14 -5.02 1.38 -10.81
C ILE A 14 -3.49 1.30 -10.72
N GLN A 15 -2.84 1.23 -11.89
CA GLN A 15 -1.38 1.15 -11.95
C GLN A 15 -0.74 2.36 -11.29
N HIS A 16 0.27 2.10 -10.46
CA HIS A 16 1.04 3.12 -9.72
C HIS A 16 0.25 3.93 -8.68
N LEU A 17 -1.00 3.55 -8.39
CA LEU A 17 -1.78 4.11 -7.29
C LEU A 17 -1.73 3.19 -6.07
N PHE A 18 -1.31 3.74 -4.94
CA PHE A 18 -1.20 3.06 -3.65
C PHE A 18 -1.92 3.87 -2.57
N MET A 19 -2.47 3.18 -1.58
CA MET A 19 -3.15 3.77 -0.44
C MET A 19 -2.17 4.00 0.71
N CYS A 20 -2.31 5.11 1.40
CA CYS A 20 -1.58 5.42 2.63
C CYS A 20 -2.45 6.30 3.51
N GLY A 21 -2.40 6.11 4.82
CA GLY A 21 -3.08 6.95 5.80
C GLY A 21 -3.91 6.19 6.82
N SER A 22 -4.68 6.94 7.62
CA SER A 22 -5.39 6.45 8.80
C SER A 22 -6.46 5.39 8.52
N GLY A 23 -6.99 5.33 7.30
CA GLY A 23 -7.96 4.32 6.84
C GLY A 23 -7.34 2.98 6.43
N THR A 24 -6.01 2.86 6.40
CA THR A 24 -5.28 1.65 6.01
C THR A 24 -4.66 0.98 7.23
N HIS A 25 -4.51 -0.34 7.24
CA HIS A 25 -3.83 -1.07 8.33
C HIS A 25 -2.41 -0.49 8.57
N PRO A 26 -1.85 -0.46 9.80
CA PRO A 26 -2.46 -0.76 11.09
C PRO A 26 -3.40 0.36 11.63
N GLY A 27 -3.70 1.39 10.84
CA GLY A 27 -4.60 2.49 11.18
C GLY A 27 -3.88 3.83 11.33
N GLY A 28 -4.60 4.83 11.84
CA GLY A 28 -4.12 6.21 12.07
C GLY A 28 -3.21 6.41 13.27
N GLY A 29 -2.33 5.44 13.57
CA GLY A 29 -1.32 5.61 14.61
C GLY A 29 -0.32 6.71 14.22
N ILE A 30 0.09 7.52 15.20
CA ILE A 30 1.07 8.61 15.03
C ILE A 30 2.42 8.09 14.49
N THR A 31 2.71 6.80 14.72
CA THR A 31 3.96 6.12 14.34
C THR A 31 4.19 6.01 12.84
N GLY A 32 3.22 6.35 11.98
CA GLY A 32 3.41 6.37 10.52
C GLY A 32 3.58 4.99 9.88
N ALA A 33 3.28 3.90 10.60
CA ALA A 33 3.47 2.52 10.14
C ALA A 33 2.75 2.22 8.81
N SER A 34 1.58 2.82 8.58
CA SER A 34 0.86 2.75 7.30
C SER A 34 1.71 3.26 6.13
N GLY A 35 2.36 4.42 6.30
CA GLY A 35 3.24 4.99 5.27
C GLY A 35 4.47 4.13 5.01
N GLN A 36 5.07 3.58 6.06
CA GLN A 36 6.20 2.65 5.93
C GLN A 36 5.82 1.40 5.11
N ASN A 37 4.64 0.84 5.35
CA ASN A 37 4.19 -0.34 4.63
C ASN A 37 3.79 -0.03 3.18
N ALA A 38 3.13 1.10 2.94
CA ALA A 38 2.83 1.55 1.57
C ALA A 38 4.13 1.76 0.76
N ALA A 39 5.15 2.39 1.36
CA ALA A 39 6.45 2.58 0.72
C ALA A 39 7.14 1.24 0.36
N ARG A 40 7.07 0.24 1.26
CA ARG A 40 7.61 -1.11 0.98
C ARG A 40 6.96 -1.75 -0.24
N GLU A 41 5.64 -1.62 -0.39
CA GLU A 41 4.91 -2.20 -1.51
C GLU A 41 5.16 -1.45 -2.82
N ILE A 42 5.32 -0.13 -2.78
CA ILE A 42 5.79 0.67 -3.92
C ILE A 42 7.16 0.16 -4.39
N ILE A 43 8.13 0.04 -3.49
CA ILE A 43 9.49 -0.41 -3.82
C ILE A 43 9.48 -1.81 -4.43
N LYS A 44 8.70 -2.73 -3.84
CA LYS A 44 8.54 -4.10 -4.36
C LYS A 44 8.01 -4.07 -5.80
N ARG A 45 6.95 -3.30 -6.07
CA ARG A 45 6.35 -3.19 -7.40
C ARG A 45 7.30 -2.57 -8.43
N LEU A 46 8.10 -1.59 -8.03
CA LEU A 46 9.12 -0.98 -8.89
C LEU A 46 10.25 -1.96 -9.22
N LYS A 47 10.66 -2.80 -8.27
CA LYS A 47 11.66 -3.87 -8.52
C LYS A 47 11.15 -4.92 -9.49
N THR A 48 9.90 -5.37 -9.37
CA THR A 48 9.30 -6.34 -10.29
C THR A 48 9.19 -5.83 -11.73
N ARG A 49 9.17 -4.51 -11.96
CA ARG A 49 9.12 -3.91 -13.31
C ARG A 49 10.48 -3.85 -14.02
N ARG A 50 11.59 -4.14 -13.34
CA ARG A 50 12.95 -4.02 -13.88
C ARG A 50 13.49 -5.31 -14.51
N THR A 51 12.69 -6.37 -14.54
CA THR A 51 12.95 -7.66 -15.21
C THR A 51 11.89 -7.87 -16.27
#